data_AF-A0AAV4J1X8-F1
#
_entry.id   AF-A0AAV4J1X8-F1
#
_cell.length_a   1.000
_cell.length_b   1.000
_cell.length_c   1.000
_cell.angle_alpha   90.00
_cell.angle_beta   90.00
_cell.angle_gamma   90.00
#
_symmetry.space_group_name_H-M   'P 1'
#
loop_
_entity.id
_entity.type
_entity.pdbx_description
1 polymer ?
#
loop_
_entity_poly.entity_id
_entity_poly.type
_entity_poly.pdbx_seq_one_letter_code
_entity_poly.pdbx_strand_id
1 'polypeptide(L)'
;MDNQANLKSVNSVKEVPSSKAGHVSLVPNHLRRCWTWMSPGDRRRNQIDFTIAPKRFRNAILSYKSMLGADYGSDHVPVVCVVRMKVKKLKKPKQSPKFQYDALKKDAELKWKFNVTI
;
A
#
# COMPACT_ATOMS: atom_id res chain seq x y z
N MET A 1 -2.36 -48.00 -7.74
CA MET A 1 -1.87 -48.33 -6.39
C MET A 1 -1.16 -47.10 -5.89
N ASP A 2 -1.94 -46.29 -5.20
CA ASP A 2 -1.71 -44.88 -5.02
C ASP A 2 -0.87 -44.66 -3.77
N ASN A 3 0.31 -44.07 -3.92
CA ASN A 3 1.10 -43.58 -2.80
C ASN A 3 1.03 -42.07 -2.75
N GLN A 4 -0.08 -41.54 -2.21
CA GLN A 4 -0.12 -40.18 -1.70
C GLN A 4 0.32 -40.19 -0.24
N ALA A 5 1.60 -39.88 -0.02
CA ALA A 5 2.11 -39.57 1.31
C ALA A 5 1.62 -38.18 1.76
N ASN A 6 0.59 -38.22 2.61
CA ASN A 6 0.33 -37.36 3.76
C ASN A 6 1.11 -36.03 3.88
N LEU A 7 0.43 -34.92 3.63
CA LEU A 7 0.83 -33.59 4.12
C LEU A 7 -0.37 -32.90 4.77
N LYS A 8 -0.78 -33.38 5.95
CA LYS A 8 -1.63 -32.63 6.88
C LYS A 8 -0.89 -32.42 8.20
N SER A 9 -0.54 -31.17 8.50
CA SER A 9 -0.82 -30.49 9.78
C SER A 9 0.20 -29.40 10.11
N VAL A 10 0.14 -28.26 9.43
CA VAL A 10 0.55 -26.98 10.05
C VAL A 10 -0.52 -25.97 9.67
N ASN A 11 -1.59 -25.95 10.45
CA ASN A 11 -2.51 -24.82 10.62
C ASN A 11 -3.46 -25.16 11.77
N SER A 12 -2.91 -25.27 12.97
CA SER A 12 -3.73 -25.17 14.19
C SER A 12 -3.96 -23.69 14.46
N VAL A 13 -4.99 -23.12 13.84
CA VAL A 13 -5.56 -21.84 14.26
C VAL A 13 -6.84 -22.20 14.98
N LYS A 14 -6.79 -22.11 16.32
CA LYS A 14 -7.94 -22.34 17.20
C LYS A 14 -9.08 -21.39 16.81
N GLU A 15 -10.25 -21.94 16.49
CA GLU A 15 -11.47 -21.15 16.39
C GLU A 15 -11.87 -20.68 17.81
N VAL A 16 -12.10 -19.38 17.97
CA VAL A 16 -12.59 -18.77 19.21
C VAL A 16 -14.08 -18.46 19.01
N PRO A 17 -14.97 -18.85 19.93
CA PRO A 17 -16.41 -18.70 19.73
C PRO A 17 -16.82 -17.23 19.76
N SER A 18 -17.69 -16.91 18.83
CA SER A 18 -18.35 -15.61 18.65
C SER A 18 -18.98 -15.12 19.95
N SER A 19 -18.45 -14.03 20.51
CA SER A 19 -19.21 -13.17 21.41
C SER A 19 -19.00 -11.69 21.06
N LYS A 20 -20.16 -11.03 20.91
CA LYS A 20 -20.46 -9.61 20.68
C LYS A 20 -19.35 -8.60 21.07
N ALA A 21 -18.50 -8.24 20.11
CA ALA A 21 -17.84 -6.94 20.01
C ALA A 21 -17.14 -6.82 18.64
N GLY A 22 -17.79 -6.20 17.64
CA GLY A 22 -17.16 -5.68 16.40
C GLY A 22 -16.01 -6.49 15.81
N HIS A 23 -16.14 -7.82 15.75
CA HIS A 23 -15.08 -8.73 15.33
C HIS A 23 -14.95 -8.64 13.82
N VAL A 24 -13.94 -7.91 13.35
CA VAL A 24 -13.60 -7.90 11.95
C VAL A 24 -12.91 -9.21 11.64
N SER A 25 -13.70 -10.17 11.17
CA SER A 25 -13.19 -11.37 10.55
C SER A 25 -12.29 -10.94 9.41
N LEU A 26 -10.98 -11.16 9.54
CA LEU A 26 -10.11 -11.37 8.39
C LEU A 26 -10.61 -12.66 7.72
N VAL A 27 -11.76 -12.59 7.03
CA VAL A 27 -12.22 -13.73 6.23
C VAL A 27 -11.12 -13.92 5.19
N PRO A 28 -10.36 -15.02 5.26
CA PRO A 28 -9.38 -15.27 4.22
C PRO A 28 -10.18 -15.36 2.93
N ASN A 29 -9.79 -14.59 1.91
CA ASN A 29 -10.34 -14.87 0.59
C ASN A 29 -10.05 -16.35 0.30
N HIS A 30 -11.02 -17.04 -0.31
CA HIS A 30 -10.80 -18.40 -0.77
C HIS A 30 -9.49 -18.39 -1.58
N LEU A 31 -8.57 -19.32 -1.31
CA LEU A 31 -7.26 -19.40 -1.97
C LEU A 31 -7.30 -19.25 -3.51
N ARG A 32 -8.40 -19.68 -4.16
CA ARG A 32 -8.66 -19.50 -5.60
C ARG A 32 -8.79 -18.03 -6.06
N ARG A 33 -8.96 -17.11 -5.12
CA ARG A 33 -9.13 -15.67 -5.34
C ARG A 33 -7.94 -14.84 -4.82
N CYS A 34 -6.85 -15.49 -4.39
CA CYS A 34 -5.68 -14.82 -3.81
C CYS A 34 -4.55 -14.56 -4.83
N TRP A 35 -4.84 -14.52 -6.12
CA TRP A 35 -3.87 -14.14 -7.15
C TRP A 35 -3.98 -12.65 -7.46
N THR A 36 -2.86 -12.07 -7.90
CA THR A 36 -2.73 -10.64 -8.23
C THR A 36 -2.14 -10.42 -9.61
N TRP A 37 -1.70 -11.49 -10.27
CA TRP A 37 -1.17 -11.44 -11.62
C TRP A 37 -1.58 -12.68 -12.41
N MET A 38 -1.87 -12.49 -13.70
CA MET A 38 -2.19 -13.55 -14.65
C MET A 38 -1.26 -13.47 -15.86
N SER A 39 -0.61 -14.57 -16.21
CA SER A 39 0.21 -14.62 -17.43
C SER A 39 -0.65 -14.41 -18.68
N PRO A 40 -0.12 -13.78 -19.74
CA PRO A 40 -0.80 -13.70 -21.03
C PRO A 40 -1.32 -15.07 -21.50
N GLY A 41 -2.61 -15.13 -21.85
CA GLY A 41 -3.30 -16.37 -22.23
C GLY A 41 -3.76 -17.25 -21.06
N ASP A 42 -3.96 -16.69 -19.86
CA ASP A 42 -4.51 -17.36 -18.65
C ASP A 42 -3.82 -18.70 -18.28
N ARG A 43 -2.51 -18.82 -18.54
CA ARG A 43 -1.74 -20.05 -18.28
C ARG A 43 -1.36 -20.21 -16.81
N ARG A 44 -1.08 -19.10 -16.14
CA ARG A 44 -0.58 -19.04 -14.75
C ARG A 44 -1.20 -17.87 -14.01
N ARG A 45 -1.48 -18.10 -12.73
CA ARG A 45 -1.96 -17.08 -11.79
C ARG A 45 -1.04 -17.09 -10.59
N ASN A 46 -0.46 -15.94 -10.27
CA ASN A 46 0.51 -15.77 -9.19
C ASN A 46 0.05 -14.69 -8.21
N GLN A 47 0.54 -14.75 -6.98
CA GLN A 47 0.41 -13.68 -6.00
C GLN A 47 1.75 -12.96 -5.88
N ILE A 48 1.87 -11.79 -6.49
CA ILE A 48 3.11 -11.00 -6.51
C ILE A 48 2.95 -9.60 -5.92
N ASP A 49 1.71 -9.17 -5.69
CA ASP A 49 1.39 -7.87 -5.10
C ASP A 49 0.98 -8.04 -3.64
N PHE A 50 1.60 -7.25 -2.77
CA PHE A 50 1.39 -7.33 -1.32
C PHE A 50 1.27 -5.95 -0.70
N THR A 51 0.36 -5.81 0.27
CA THR A 51 0.33 -4.65 1.17
C THR A 51 0.96 -5.04 2.50
N ILE A 52 2.12 -4.45 2.81
CA ILE A 52 2.87 -4.76 4.03
C ILE A 52 2.61 -3.68 5.08
N ALA A 53 2.33 -4.11 6.31
CA ALA A 53 2.18 -3.21 7.46
C ALA A 53 3.00 -3.71 8.66
N PRO A 54 3.55 -2.80 9.48
CA PRO A 54 4.22 -3.17 10.72
C PRO A 54 3.32 -3.99 11.65
N LYS A 55 3.88 -4.99 12.35
CA LYS A 55 3.14 -5.89 13.27
C LYS A 55 2.30 -5.13 14.31
N ARG A 56 2.79 -3.98 14.80
CA ARG A 56 2.06 -3.11 15.76
C ARG A 56 0.73 -2.59 15.23
N PHE A 57 0.54 -2.53 13.91
CA PHE A 57 -0.69 -2.07 13.25
C PHE A 57 -1.56 -3.21 12.72
N ARG A 58 -1.28 -4.46 13.09
CA ARG A 58 -2.08 -5.62 12.65
C ARG A 58 -3.57 -5.44 12.95
N ASN A 59 -3.89 -4.91 14.13
CA ASN A 59 -5.27 -4.67 14.58
C ASN A 59 -5.95 -3.47 13.89
N ALA A 60 -5.18 -2.67 13.12
CA ALA A 60 -5.72 -1.61 12.30
C ALA A 60 -6.21 -2.12 10.93
N ILE A 61 -5.73 -3.28 10.47
CA ILE A 61 -6.15 -3.87 9.20
C ILE A 61 -7.53 -4.48 9.38
N LEU A 62 -8.52 -3.94 8.65
CA LEU A 62 -9.89 -4.43 8.67
C LEU A 62 -10.09 -5.55 7.63
N SER A 63 -9.62 -5.37 6.40
CA SER A 63 -9.79 -6.39 5.37
C SER A 63 -8.70 -6.32 4.33
N TYR A 64 -8.43 -7.45 3.67
CA TYR A 64 -7.49 -7.58 2.58
C TYR A 64 -8.11 -8.44 1.47
N LYS A 65 -8.17 -7.94 0.23
CA LYS A 65 -8.72 -8.70 -0.90
C LYS A 65 -8.17 -8.30 -2.27
N SER A 66 -8.03 -9.28 -3.15
CA SER A 66 -7.83 -9.06 -4.59
C SER A 66 -9.16 -8.71 -5.26
N MET A 67 -9.16 -7.71 -6.12
CA MET A 67 -10.35 -7.18 -6.80
C MET A 67 -10.50 -7.77 -8.21
N LEU A 68 -10.85 -9.05 -8.29
CA LEU A 68 -10.91 -9.83 -9.54
C LEU A 68 -11.95 -9.37 -10.57
N GLY A 69 -12.90 -8.53 -10.16
CA GLY A 69 -13.90 -7.91 -11.05
C GLY A 69 -13.57 -6.46 -11.41
N ALA A 70 -12.38 -5.97 -11.09
CA ALA A 70 -11.94 -4.65 -11.54
C ALA A 70 -11.54 -4.73 -13.01
N ASP A 71 -12.22 -3.98 -13.86
CA ASP A 71 -11.87 -3.85 -15.27
C ASP A 71 -10.75 -2.82 -15.42
N TYR A 72 -9.50 -3.29 -15.41
CA TYR A 72 -8.30 -2.43 -15.49
C TYR A 72 -7.46 -2.71 -16.75
N GLY A 73 -7.88 -3.65 -17.61
CA GLY A 73 -7.18 -3.98 -18.86
C GLY A 73 -5.71 -4.41 -18.68
N SER A 74 -5.30 -4.79 -17.46
CA SER A 74 -3.95 -5.24 -17.12
C SER A 74 -3.95 -6.71 -16.74
N ASP A 75 -2.80 -7.35 -16.91
CA ASP A 75 -2.45 -8.64 -16.36
C ASP A 75 -2.37 -8.66 -14.81
N HIS A 76 -2.39 -7.48 -14.18
CA HIS A 76 -2.45 -7.33 -12.73
C HIS A 76 -3.87 -7.10 -12.20
N VAL A 77 -4.16 -7.72 -11.05
CA VAL A 77 -5.38 -7.53 -10.27
C VAL A 77 -5.08 -6.64 -9.07
N PRO A 78 -5.81 -5.52 -8.91
CA PRO A 78 -5.65 -4.64 -7.77
C PRO A 78 -5.89 -5.37 -6.43
N VAL A 79 -5.05 -5.06 -5.45
CA VAL A 79 -5.21 -5.51 -4.08
C VAL A 79 -5.71 -4.34 -3.23
N VAL A 80 -6.79 -4.57 -2.49
CA VAL A 80 -7.38 -3.58 -1.60
C VAL A 80 -7.18 -4.00 -0.15
N CYS A 81 -6.48 -3.17 0.59
CA CYS A 81 -6.33 -3.27 2.03
C CYS A 81 -7.11 -2.13 2.70
N VAL A 82 -8.11 -2.47 3.51
CA VAL A 82 -8.87 -1.50 4.29
C VAL A 82 -8.23 -1.38 5.66
N VAL A 83 -7.79 -0.18 6.03
CA VAL A 83 -7.09 0.09 7.28
C VAL A 83 -7.80 1.19 8.06
N ARG A 84 -8.02 0.96 9.34
CA ARG A 84 -8.55 1.93 10.30
C ARG A 84 -7.41 2.66 10.99
N MET A 85 -7.10 3.87 10.53
CA MET A 85 -6.03 4.70 11.08
C MET A 85 -6.41 6.19 11.10
N LYS A 86 -5.96 6.91 12.12
CA LYS A 86 -6.02 8.38 12.16
C LYS A 86 -4.75 8.95 11.53
N VAL A 87 -4.90 9.65 10.40
CA VAL A 87 -3.78 10.30 9.70
C VAL A 87 -3.60 11.73 10.25
N LYS A 88 -2.37 12.14 10.48
CA LYS A 88 -2.05 13.54 10.81
C LYS A 88 -1.77 14.31 9.51
N LYS A 89 -2.30 15.53 9.40
CA LYS A 89 -1.94 16.43 8.29
C LYS A 89 -0.47 16.80 8.42
N LEU A 90 0.31 16.52 7.37
CA LEU A 90 1.70 16.96 7.31
C LEU A 90 1.72 18.49 7.15
N LYS A 91 2.29 19.20 8.13
CA LYS A 91 2.58 20.63 7.96
C LYS A 91 3.76 20.72 7.00
N LYS A 92 3.53 21.24 5.80
CA LYS A 92 4.64 21.58 4.89
C LYS A 92 5.49 22.63 5.60
N PRO A 93 6.83 22.47 5.68
CA PRO A 93 7.67 23.55 6.15
C PRO A 93 7.42 24.79 5.28
N LYS A 94 7.48 25.99 5.88
CA LYS A 94 7.51 27.22 5.08
C LYS A 94 8.67 27.07 4.12
N GLN A 95 8.39 27.07 2.82
CA GLN A 95 9.47 27.21 1.85
C GLN A 95 10.12 28.56 2.11
N SER A 96 11.44 28.58 2.25
CA SER A 96 12.15 29.84 2.21
C SER A 96 11.82 30.53 0.89
N PRO A 97 11.60 31.85 0.88
CA PRO A 97 11.42 32.57 -0.37
C PRO A 97 12.61 32.25 -1.28
N LYS A 98 12.33 31.83 -2.52
CA LYS A 98 13.38 31.67 -3.52
C LYS A 98 13.94 33.07 -3.79
N PHE A 99 15.23 33.26 -3.52
CA PHE A 99 15.91 34.49 -3.92
C PHE A 99 15.86 34.59 -5.45
N GLN A 100 15.25 35.66 -5.96
CA GLN A 100 15.24 35.95 -7.39
C GLN A 100 16.59 36.54 -7.79
N TYR A 101 17.59 35.67 -7.97
CA TYR A 101 18.94 36.08 -8.36
C TYR A 101 18.97 36.83 -9.71
N ASP A 102 18.02 36.56 -10.61
CA ASP A 102 17.92 37.25 -11.89
C ASP A 102 17.54 38.72 -11.75
N ALA A 103 16.76 39.08 -10.73
CA ALA A 103 16.41 40.47 -10.42
C ALA A 103 17.63 41.22 -9.86
N LEU A 104 18.40 40.59 -8.97
CA LEU A 104 19.68 41.13 -8.48
C LEU A 104 20.71 41.33 -9.60
N LYS A 105 20.67 40.54 -10.67
CA LYS A 105 21.58 40.69 -11.82
C LYS A 105 21.21 41.86 -12.74
N LYS A 106 19.92 42.20 -12.85
CA LYS A 106 19.42 43.19 -13.82
C LYS A 106 19.32 44.60 -13.26
N ASP A 107 19.03 44.73 -11.96
CA ASP A 107 18.78 46.02 -11.34
C ASP A 107 20.06 46.57 -10.67
N ALA A 108 20.56 47.69 -11.18
CA ALA A 108 21.77 48.34 -10.71
C ALA A 108 21.63 48.94 -9.30
N GLU A 109 20.42 49.40 -8.92
CA GLU A 109 20.17 49.94 -7.59
C GLU A 109 20.17 48.83 -6.54
N LEU A 110 19.60 47.67 -6.89
CA LEU A 110 19.64 46.49 -6.03
C LEU A 110 21.08 45.97 -5.84
N LYS A 111 21.92 45.98 -6.88
CA LYS A 111 23.34 45.61 -6.76
C LYS A 111 24.10 46.54 -5.81
N TRP A 112 23.90 47.84 -5.95
CA TRP A 112 24.53 48.85 -5.10
C TRP A 112 24.09 48.69 -3.64
N LYS A 113 22.77 48.58 -3.42
CA LYS A 113 22.18 48.48 -2.09
C LYS A 113 22.60 47.23 -1.32
N PHE A 114 22.84 46.12 -2.03
CA PHE A 114 23.23 44.83 -1.41
C PHE A 114 24.72 44.49 -1.56
N ASN A 115 25.54 45.40 -2.11
CA ASN A 115 26.98 45.24 -2.33
C ASN A 115 27.35 43.85 -2.91
N VAL A 116 26.59 43.38 -3.89
CA VAL A 116 26.77 42.05 -4.47
C VAL A 116 27.82 42.13 -5.58
N THR A 117 29.05 41.69 -5.26
CA THR A 117 30.08 41.41 -6.27
C THR A 117 29.76 40.06 -6.91
N ILE A 118 29.25 40.06 -8.15
CA ILE A 118 29.07 38.85 -8.97
C ILE A 118 30.31 38.67 -9.84
#